data_AF-X7F7T1-F1
#
_entry.id   AF-X7F7T1-F1
#
_cell.length_a   1.000
_cell.length_b   1.000
_cell.length_c   1.000
_cell.angle_alpha   90.00
_cell.angle_beta   90.00
_cell.angle_gamma   90.00
#
_symmetry.space_group_name_H-M   'P 1'
#
loop_
_entity.id
_entity.type
_entity.pdbx_description
1 polymer ?
#
loop_
_entity_poly.entity_id
_entity_poly.type
_entity_poly.pdbx_seq_one_letter_code
_entity_poly.pdbx_strand_id
1 'polypeptide(L)'
;MSRTKRLTEIEKMQIVREAAEGVSTSELAERFEVTSRAVRYVLKADAERQTDAAIPVSAVSVKVTAAELEAFDAVLAKAGIESRAEGLRRLIQAAGGVFVPDAQMAAEMARYRASLHKVGNGVAQIAKQMTQANRQGQRAGSEFTELRLAQMRGLARFILDSADEIDLLLRRRRDAMQLQATAALREFAHAAE
;
A
#
# COMPACT_ATOMS: atom_id res chain seq x y z
N MET A 1 -2.34 48.28 25.70
CA MET A 1 -2.15 47.01 24.97
C MET A 1 -3.21 46.03 25.46
N SER A 2 -4.40 46.03 24.85
CA SER A 2 -5.51 45.16 25.28
C SER A 2 -5.17 43.70 24.98
N ARG A 3 -5.42 42.82 25.95
CA ARG A 3 -5.26 41.36 25.80
C ARG A 3 -6.06 40.90 24.59
N THR A 4 -5.40 40.24 23.64
CA THR A 4 -6.07 39.52 22.56
C THR A 4 -6.87 38.37 23.17
N LYS A 5 -8.20 38.52 23.26
CA LYS A 5 -9.10 37.45 23.68
C LYS A 5 -8.99 36.30 22.68
N ARG A 6 -8.73 35.09 23.19
CA ARG A 6 -8.62 33.88 22.36
C ARG A 6 -9.99 33.24 22.28
N LEU A 7 -10.60 33.26 21.09
CA LEU A 7 -11.89 32.63 20.84
C LEU A 7 -11.79 31.12 21.04
N THR A 8 -12.73 30.57 21.80
CA THR A 8 -12.97 29.13 21.93
C THR A 8 -13.62 28.57 20.66
N GLU A 9 -13.56 27.26 20.46
CA GLU A 9 -14.20 26.62 19.30
C GLU A 9 -15.71 26.83 19.27
N ILE A 10 -16.37 26.86 20.43
CA ILE A 10 -17.81 27.14 20.54
C ILE A 10 -18.13 28.56 20.06
N GLU A 11 -17.34 29.55 20.48
CA GLU A 11 -17.52 30.94 20.05
C GLU A 11 -17.25 31.11 18.55
N LYS A 12 -16.27 30.40 17.99
CA LYS A 12 -16.00 30.40 16.55
C LYS A 12 -17.17 29.83 15.75
N MET A 13 -17.75 28.71 16.20
CA MET A 13 -18.93 28.11 15.57
C MET A 13 -20.15 29.05 15.64
N GLN A 14 -20.32 29.76 16.76
CA GLN A 14 -21.40 30.71 16.91
C GLN A 14 -21.23 31.93 15.98
N ILE A 15 -20.01 32.45 15.83
CA ILE A 15 -19.68 33.51 14.85
C ILE A 15 -20.05 33.08 13.43
N VAL A 16 -19.70 31.85 13.03
CA VAL A 16 -20.01 31.32 11.69
C VAL A 16 -21.53 31.24 11.47
N ARG A 17 -22.26 30.72 12.45
CA ARG A 17 -23.72 30.59 12.37
C ARG A 17 -24.40 31.95 12.25
N GLU A 18 -24.06 32.90 13.12
CA GLU A 18 -24.68 34.22 13.12
C GLU A 18 -24.31 35.04 11.87
N ALA A 19 -23.10 34.87 11.34
CA ALA A 19 -22.73 35.46 10.05
C ALA A 19 -23.53 34.86 8.89
N ALA A 20 -23.84 33.56 8.92
CA ALA A 20 -24.70 32.91 7.92
C ALA A 20 -26.16 33.39 8.01
N GLU A 21 -26.60 33.78 9.21
CA GLU A 21 -27.90 34.43 9.46
C GLU A 21 -27.92 35.92 9.06
N GLY A 22 -26.79 36.47 8.58
CA GLY A 22 -26.66 37.82 8.00
C GLY A 22 -26.14 38.90 8.95
N VAL A 23 -25.68 38.54 10.16
CA VAL A 23 -25.12 39.50 11.12
C VAL A 23 -23.79 40.07 10.62
N SER A 24 -23.58 41.38 10.78
CA SER A 24 -22.39 42.04 10.26
C SER A 24 -21.12 41.70 11.05
N THR A 25 -19.96 41.72 10.37
CA THR A 25 -18.67 41.44 11.02
C THR A 25 -18.28 42.45 12.12
N SER A 26 -18.85 43.66 12.09
CA SER A 26 -18.69 44.68 13.14
C SER A 26 -19.50 44.35 14.39
N GLU A 27 -20.74 43.91 14.22
CA GLU A 27 -21.62 43.52 15.34
C GLU A 27 -21.09 42.25 16.03
N LEU A 28 -20.59 41.28 15.25
CA LEU A 28 -19.93 40.09 15.79
C LEU A 28 -18.63 40.43 16.52
N ALA A 29 -17.87 41.42 16.04
CA ALA A 29 -16.65 41.85 16.70
C ALA A 29 -16.94 42.46 18.07
N GLU A 30 -17.95 43.33 18.16
CA GLU A 30 -18.39 43.93 19.42
C GLU A 30 -18.94 42.88 20.39
N ARG A 31 -19.83 42.00 19.92
CA ARG A 31 -20.48 40.97 20.74
C ARG A 31 -19.51 39.96 21.34
N PHE A 32 -18.51 39.54 20.57
CA PHE A 32 -17.51 38.59 21.04
C PHE A 32 -16.29 39.27 21.68
N GLU A 33 -16.26 40.60 21.77
CA GLU A 33 -15.15 41.42 22.28
C GLU A 33 -13.82 41.13 21.54
N VAL A 34 -13.91 40.98 20.22
CA VAL A 34 -12.77 40.70 19.33
C VAL A 34 -12.67 41.75 18.24
N THR A 35 -11.57 41.71 17.49
CA THR A 35 -11.43 42.59 16.33
C THR A 35 -12.23 42.06 15.14
N SER A 36 -12.73 42.95 14.27
CA SER A 36 -13.36 42.54 12.99
C SER A 36 -12.39 41.77 12.08
N ARG A 37 -11.08 41.87 12.32
CA ARG A 37 -10.07 41.01 11.71
C ARG A 37 -10.23 39.57 12.19
N ALA A 38 -10.31 39.33 13.50
CA ALA A 38 -10.50 37.99 14.06
C ALA A 38 -11.77 37.31 13.54
N VAL A 39 -12.88 38.04 13.45
CA VAL A 39 -14.14 37.55 12.85
C VAL A 39 -13.92 37.12 11.39
N ARG A 40 -13.29 37.98 10.57
CA ARG A 40 -12.97 37.65 9.17
C ARG A 40 -12.05 36.43 9.03
N TYR A 41 -11.09 36.24 9.93
CA TYR A 41 -10.24 35.05 9.95
C TYR A 41 -11.02 33.79 10.29
N VAL A 42 -11.96 33.86 11.25
CA VAL A 42 -12.83 32.72 11.58
C VAL A 42 -13.72 32.34 10.40
N LEU A 43 -14.33 33.32 9.73
CA LEU A 43 -15.17 33.08 8.55
C LEU A 43 -14.37 32.53 7.37
N LYS A 44 -13.17 33.06 7.12
CA LYS A 44 -12.26 32.56 6.09
C LYS A 44 -11.84 31.11 6.37
N ALA A 45 -11.44 30.81 7.60
CA ALA A 45 -11.05 29.46 8.00
C ALA A 45 -12.24 28.47 7.94
N ASP A 46 -13.47 28.94 8.13
CA ASP A 46 -14.67 28.12 7.92
C ASP A 46 -14.97 27.89 6.44
N ALA A 47 -14.87 28.92 5.60
CA ALA A 47 -15.03 28.80 4.15
C ALA A 47 -13.98 27.86 3.53
N GLU A 48 -12.73 27.91 4.00
CA GLU A 48 -11.67 26.97 3.61
C GLU A 48 -12.03 25.53 4.03
N ARG A 49 -12.50 25.32 5.28
CA ARG A 49 -13.00 24.01 5.74
C ARG A 49 -14.21 23.51 4.93
N GLN A 50 -15.12 24.39 4.53
CA GLN A 50 -16.27 24.03 3.69
C GLN A 50 -15.85 23.71 2.25
N THR A 51 -14.82 24.39 1.73
CA THR A 51 -14.27 24.12 0.39
C THR A 51 -13.60 22.74 0.36
N ASP A 52 -12.89 22.37 1.42
CA ASP A 52 -12.36 21.00 1.60
C ASP A 52 -13.48 19.95 1.78
N ALA A 53 -14.62 20.34 2.37
CA ALA A 53 -15.80 19.48 2.53
C ALA A 53 -16.68 19.36 1.27
N ALA A 54 -16.46 20.18 0.23
CA ALA A 54 -17.29 20.25 -0.97
C ALA A 54 -16.96 19.17 -2.02
N ILE A 55 -16.00 18.27 -1.75
CA ILE A 55 -15.73 17.11 -2.59
C ILE A 55 -16.82 16.06 -2.31
N PRO A 56 -17.61 15.60 -3.30
CA PRO A 56 -18.63 14.58 -3.07
C PRO A 56 -17.96 13.27 -2.61
N VAL A 57 -18.14 12.93 -1.34
CA VAL A 57 -17.62 11.71 -0.72
C VAL A 57 -18.68 10.61 -0.70
N SER A 58 -18.25 9.38 -0.97
CA SER A 58 -19.08 8.17 -0.84
C SER A 58 -18.71 7.41 0.43
N ALA A 59 -19.70 6.98 1.21
CA ALA A 59 -19.47 6.18 2.41
C ALA A 59 -19.23 4.71 2.06
N VAL A 60 -18.15 4.13 2.59
CA VAL A 60 -17.84 2.70 2.47
C VAL A 60 -17.91 2.08 3.87
N SER A 61 -18.72 1.04 4.04
CA SER A 61 -18.81 0.27 5.29
C SER A 61 -18.26 -1.14 5.08
N VAL A 62 -17.47 -1.62 6.04
CA VAL A 62 -16.87 -2.96 6.01
C VAL A 62 -16.98 -3.58 7.39
N LYS A 63 -17.26 -4.89 7.44
CA LYS A 63 -17.21 -5.67 8.67
C LYS A 63 -15.85 -6.33 8.77
N VAL A 64 -15.21 -6.19 9.92
CA VAL A 64 -13.93 -6.84 10.25
C VAL A 64 -14.07 -7.58 11.57
N THR A 65 -13.23 -8.59 11.74
CA THR A 65 -13.07 -9.30 13.00
C THR A 65 -12.32 -8.43 14.02
N ALA A 66 -12.42 -8.78 15.29
CA ALA A 66 -11.68 -8.08 16.35
C ALA A 66 -10.16 -8.16 16.15
N ALA A 67 -9.65 -9.32 15.72
CA ALA A 67 -8.23 -9.53 15.46
C ALA A 67 -7.71 -8.66 14.29
N GLU A 68 -8.51 -8.52 13.22
CA GLU A 68 -8.17 -7.62 12.11
C GLU A 68 -8.15 -6.16 12.55
N LEU A 69 -9.08 -5.76 13.42
CA LEU A 69 -9.13 -4.40 13.96
C LEU A 69 -7.94 -4.10 14.88
N GLU A 70 -7.56 -5.02 15.76
CA GLU A 70 -6.37 -4.90 16.62
C GLU A 70 -5.08 -4.81 15.81
N ALA A 71 -4.94 -5.66 14.79
CA ALA A 71 -3.80 -5.62 13.89
C ALA A 71 -3.71 -4.28 13.15
N PHE A 72 -4.85 -3.72 12.74
CA PHE A 72 -4.91 -2.42 12.10
C PHE A 72 -4.49 -1.29 13.07
N ASP A 73 -5.01 -1.28 14.29
CA ASP A 73 -4.66 -0.29 15.31
C ASP A 73 -3.17 -0.29 15.65
N ALA A 74 -2.56 -1.47 15.74
CA ALA A 74 -1.12 -1.60 15.99
C ALA A 74 -0.27 -0.96 14.87
N VAL A 75 -0.71 -1.09 13.61
CA VAL A 75 -0.06 -0.47 12.46
C VAL A 75 -0.21 1.05 12.51
N LEU A 76 -1.41 1.56 12.83
CA LEU A 76 -1.67 3.00 12.94
C LEU A 76 -0.86 3.63 14.07
N ALA A 77 -0.80 3.00 15.24
CA ALA A 77 -0.01 3.47 16.38
C ALA A 77 1.48 3.58 16.03
N LYS A 78 2.03 2.57 15.33
CA LYS A 78 3.43 2.60 14.87
C LYS A 78 3.70 3.71 13.86
N ALA A 79 2.69 4.11 13.10
CA ALA A 79 2.76 5.18 12.13
C ALA A 79 2.43 6.58 12.72
N GLY A 80 2.07 6.67 14.01
CA GLY A 80 1.65 7.93 14.64
C GLY A 80 0.29 8.43 14.18
N ILE A 81 -0.59 7.54 13.70
CA ILE A 81 -1.93 7.88 13.22
C ILE A 81 -2.95 7.55 14.30
N GLU A 82 -3.64 8.55 14.82
CA GLU A 82 -4.57 8.40 15.94
C GLU A 82 -5.99 7.99 15.49
N SER A 83 -6.34 8.24 14.22
CA SER A 83 -7.68 8.00 13.68
C SER A 83 -7.70 6.84 12.69
N ARG A 84 -8.55 5.84 12.96
CA ARG A 84 -8.81 4.70 12.07
C ARG A 84 -9.34 5.12 10.70
N ALA A 85 -10.24 6.11 10.68
CA ALA A 85 -10.80 6.63 9.43
C ALA A 85 -9.74 7.31 8.58
N GLU A 86 -8.81 8.01 9.23
CA GLU A 86 -7.68 8.66 8.56
C GLU A 86 -6.69 7.62 8.03
N GLY A 87 -6.38 6.60 8.82
CA GLY A 87 -5.58 5.46 8.39
C GLY A 87 -6.17 4.76 7.16
N LEU A 88 -7.49 4.51 7.17
CA LEU A 88 -8.19 3.86 6.06
C LEU A 88 -8.22 4.74 4.81
N ARG A 89 -8.46 6.04 4.96
CA ARG A 89 -8.43 7.00 3.85
C ARG A 89 -7.05 7.05 3.19
N ARG A 90 -5.98 7.13 3.99
CA ARG A 90 -4.60 7.10 3.49
C ARG A 90 -4.26 5.80 2.77
N LEU A 91 -4.73 4.65 3.29
CA LEU A 91 -4.58 3.37 2.62
C LEU A 91 -5.30 3.34 1.27
N ILE A 92 -6.55 3.83 1.19
CA ILE A 92 -7.33 3.88 -0.06
C ILE A 92 -6.67 4.82 -1.08
N GLN A 93 -6.06 5.91 -0.65
CA GLN A 93 -5.35 6.83 -1.53
C GLN A 93 -4.02 6.26 -2.02
N ALA A 94 -3.23 5.62 -1.15
CA ALA A 94 -1.99 4.93 -1.51
C ALA A 94 -2.25 3.71 -2.42
N ALA A 95 -3.39 3.05 -2.22
CA ALA A 95 -3.88 1.93 -3.01
C ALA A 95 -4.05 2.24 -4.51
N GLY A 96 -4.21 3.52 -4.89
CA GLY A 96 -4.33 3.96 -6.28
C GLY A 96 -3.18 3.54 -7.20
N GLY A 97 -2.01 3.17 -6.64
CA GLY A 97 -0.90 2.55 -7.37
C GLY A 97 -0.52 1.12 -6.92
N VAL A 98 -0.97 0.69 -5.74
CA VAL A 98 -0.53 -0.57 -5.10
C VAL A 98 -1.36 -1.78 -5.54
N PHE A 99 -2.62 -1.58 -5.94
CA PHE A 99 -3.49 -2.66 -6.45
C PHE A 99 -3.40 -2.86 -7.98
N VAL A 100 -2.50 -2.15 -8.67
CA VAL A 100 -2.21 -2.45 -10.08
C VAL A 100 -1.64 -3.87 -10.15
N PRO A 101 -2.19 -4.78 -10.98
CA PRO A 101 -1.59 -6.09 -11.22
C PRO A 101 -0.14 -5.83 -11.63
N ASP A 102 0.80 -6.33 -10.84
CA ASP A 102 2.22 -6.11 -11.02
C ASP A 102 2.64 -6.71 -12.36
N ALA A 103 2.51 -5.91 -13.42
CA ALA A 103 2.77 -6.30 -14.80
C ALA A 103 4.24 -6.69 -14.97
N GLN A 104 5.11 -6.12 -14.14
CA GLN A 104 6.52 -6.46 -14.07
C GLN A 104 6.71 -7.85 -13.45
N MET A 105 6.10 -8.15 -12.30
CA MET A 105 6.11 -9.50 -11.73
C MET A 105 5.41 -10.50 -12.64
N ALA A 106 4.32 -10.15 -13.31
CA ALA A 106 3.66 -11.02 -14.26
C ALA A 106 4.57 -11.33 -15.46
N ALA A 107 5.32 -10.34 -15.96
CA ALA A 107 6.30 -10.53 -17.01
C ALA A 107 7.49 -11.40 -16.54
N GLU A 108 7.99 -11.19 -15.32
CA GLU A 108 9.06 -12.02 -14.75
C GLU A 108 8.57 -13.45 -14.48
N MET A 109 7.38 -13.63 -13.92
CA MET A 109 6.75 -14.95 -13.72
C MET A 109 6.52 -15.67 -15.07
N ALA A 110 6.16 -14.94 -16.12
CA ALA A 110 6.04 -15.51 -17.47
C ALA A 110 7.39 -15.98 -18.01
N ARG A 111 8.48 -15.24 -17.76
CA ARG A 111 9.86 -15.65 -18.10
C ARG A 111 10.27 -16.90 -17.33
N TYR A 112 10.00 -16.96 -16.02
CA TYR A 112 10.26 -18.15 -15.22
C TYR A 112 9.46 -19.36 -15.71
N ARG A 113 8.18 -19.19 -16.02
CA ARG A 113 7.35 -20.26 -16.61
C ARG A 113 7.95 -20.80 -17.90
N ALA A 114 8.45 -19.92 -18.78
CA ALA A 114 9.11 -20.34 -20.02
C ALA A 114 10.40 -21.11 -19.75
N SER A 115 11.19 -20.70 -18.77
CA SER A 115 12.42 -21.38 -18.36
C SER A 115 12.13 -22.77 -17.77
N LEU A 116 11.16 -22.86 -16.86
CA LEU A 116 10.70 -24.12 -16.28
C LEU A 116 10.15 -25.07 -17.35
N HIS A 117 9.44 -24.55 -18.36
CA HIS A 117 8.89 -25.37 -19.43
C HIS A 117 9.99 -25.99 -20.31
N LYS A 118 11.08 -25.25 -20.58
CA LYS A 118 12.25 -25.80 -21.29
C LYS A 118 12.93 -26.92 -20.49
N VAL A 119 13.04 -26.75 -19.18
CA VAL A 119 13.61 -27.78 -18.29
C VAL A 119 12.71 -29.02 -18.21
N GLY A 120 11.40 -28.84 -18.05
CA GLY A 120 10.43 -29.94 -18.08
C GLY A 120 10.48 -30.74 -19.38
N ASN A 121 10.64 -30.07 -20.52
CA ASN A 121 10.83 -30.73 -21.82
C ASN A 121 12.14 -31.51 -21.87
N GLY A 122 13.23 -30.98 -21.31
CA GLY A 122 14.51 -31.69 -21.18
C GLY A 122 14.38 -32.98 -20.35
N VAL A 123 13.68 -32.92 -19.20
CA VAL A 123 13.41 -34.11 -18.36
C VAL A 123 12.60 -35.16 -19.13
N ALA A 124 11.53 -34.73 -19.81
CA ALA A 124 10.68 -35.63 -20.59
C ALA A 124 11.47 -36.32 -21.71
N GLN A 125 12.39 -35.60 -22.35
CA GLN A 125 13.26 -36.13 -23.40
C GLN A 125 14.26 -37.16 -22.85
N ILE A 126 14.86 -36.91 -21.69
CA ILE A 126 15.72 -37.87 -20.98
C ILE A 126 14.91 -39.14 -20.63
N ALA A 127 13.72 -39.00 -20.07
CA ALA A 127 12.86 -40.14 -19.73
C ALA A 127 12.45 -40.96 -20.96
N LYS A 128 12.17 -40.30 -22.09
CA LYS A 128 11.87 -40.96 -23.36
C LYS A 128 13.08 -41.73 -23.91
N GLN A 129 14.26 -41.13 -23.87
CA GLN A 129 15.51 -41.81 -24.24
C GLN A 129 15.84 -42.99 -23.31
N MET A 130 15.53 -42.89 -22.01
CA MET A 130 15.66 -44.02 -21.07
C MET A 130 14.76 -45.19 -21.45
N THR A 131 13.50 -44.91 -21.76
CA THR A 131 12.52 -45.93 -22.16
C THR A 131 12.97 -46.61 -23.46
N GLN A 132 13.56 -45.86 -24.38
CA GLN A 132 14.04 -46.37 -25.67
C GLN A 132 15.33 -47.19 -25.53
N ALA A 133 16.30 -46.74 -24.73
CA ALA A 133 17.53 -47.47 -24.45
C ALA A 133 17.27 -48.81 -23.72
N ASN A 134 16.35 -48.81 -22.75
CA ASN A 134 15.93 -50.04 -22.06
C ASN A 134 15.23 -51.03 -23.00
N ARG A 135 14.44 -50.55 -23.97
CA ARG A 135 13.79 -51.40 -24.99
C ARG A 135 14.77 -52.00 -25.99
N GLN A 136 15.88 -51.32 -26.28
CA GLN A 136 16.90 -51.77 -27.23
C GLN A 136 17.94 -52.72 -26.60
N GLY A 137 17.80 -53.07 -25.31
CA GLY A 137 18.69 -54.02 -24.62
C GLY A 137 20.13 -53.53 -24.43
N GLN A 138 20.41 -52.27 -24.71
CA GLN A 138 21.73 -51.67 -24.54
C GLN A 138 21.95 -51.38 -23.05
N ARG A 139 22.78 -52.21 -22.40
CA ARG A 139 23.33 -51.86 -21.09
C ARG A 139 24.14 -50.57 -21.27
N ALA A 140 23.60 -49.47 -20.75
CA ALA A 140 24.25 -48.18 -20.71
C ALA A 140 25.71 -48.31 -20.24
N GLY A 141 26.68 -48.02 -21.12
CA GLY A 141 28.09 -47.94 -20.73
C GLY A 141 28.32 -46.87 -19.65
N SER A 142 29.44 -46.97 -18.92
CA SER A 142 29.77 -46.07 -17.79
C SER A 142 29.71 -44.58 -18.17
N GLU A 143 30.20 -44.20 -19.35
CA GLU A 143 30.16 -42.82 -19.86
C GLU A 143 28.74 -42.27 -20.05
N PHE A 144 27.80 -43.14 -20.45
CA PHE A 144 26.40 -42.74 -20.60
C PHE A 144 25.73 -42.53 -19.24
N THR A 145 26.18 -43.26 -18.21
CA THR A 145 25.71 -43.11 -16.83
C THR A 145 26.27 -41.83 -16.19
N GLU A 146 27.53 -41.47 -16.47
CA GLU A 146 28.17 -40.24 -15.97
C GLU A 146 27.60 -38.97 -16.59
N LEU A 147 27.41 -38.94 -17.92
CA LEU A 147 26.77 -37.82 -18.62
C LEU A 147 25.35 -37.57 -18.08
N ARG A 148 24.63 -38.63 -17.73
CA ARG A 148 23.28 -38.57 -17.13
C ARG A 148 23.29 -38.04 -15.71
N LEU A 149 24.24 -38.47 -14.89
CA LEU A 149 24.42 -37.94 -13.53
C LEU A 149 24.79 -36.46 -13.56
N ALA A 150 25.62 -36.03 -14.51
CA ALA A 150 25.93 -34.62 -14.73
C ALA A 150 24.69 -33.82 -15.14
N GLN A 151 23.85 -34.35 -16.04
CA GLN A 151 22.60 -33.71 -16.45
C GLN A 151 21.59 -33.61 -15.31
N MET A 152 21.38 -34.66 -14.52
CA MET A 152 20.49 -34.62 -13.34
C MET A 152 20.98 -33.64 -12.28
N ARG A 153 22.30 -33.56 -12.04
CA ARG A 153 22.90 -32.57 -11.14
C ARG A 153 22.71 -31.14 -11.65
N GLY A 154 22.89 -30.91 -12.95
CA GLY A 154 22.62 -29.61 -13.56
C GLY A 154 21.16 -29.20 -13.42
N LEU A 155 20.24 -30.15 -13.53
CA LEU A 155 18.81 -29.90 -13.36
C LEU A 155 18.41 -29.59 -11.91
N ALA A 156 18.97 -30.34 -10.96
CA ALA A 156 18.78 -30.08 -9.54
C ALA A 156 19.34 -28.71 -9.14
N ARG A 157 20.51 -28.34 -9.67
CA ARG A 157 21.13 -27.03 -9.45
C ARG A 157 20.25 -25.91 -9.99
N PHE A 158 19.75 -26.05 -11.21
CA PHE A 158 18.86 -25.08 -11.82
C PHE A 158 17.57 -24.86 -11.03
N ILE A 159 16.95 -25.93 -10.52
CA ILE A 159 15.72 -25.83 -9.70
C ILE A 159 16.00 -25.08 -8.40
N LEU A 160 17.11 -25.36 -7.73
CA LEU A 160 17.50 -24.69 -6.48
C LEU A 160 17.80 -23.20 -6.72
N ASP A 161 18.59 -22.88 -7.74
CA ASP A 161 18.90 -21.49 -8.09
C ASP A 161 17.62 -20.71 -8.47
N SER A 162 16.66 -21.37 -9.16
CA SER A 162 15.37 -20.75 -9.50
C SER A 162 14.48 -20.51 -8.27
N ALA A 163 14.51 -21.41 -7.28
CA ALA A 163 13.75 -21.25 -6.04
C ALA A 163 14.29 -20.07 -5.21
N ASP A 164 15.61 -19.93 -5.15
CA ASP A 164 16.28 -18.81 -4.48
C ASP A 164 15.94 -17.47 -5.16
N GLU A 165 15.94 -17.42 -6.50
CA GLU A 165 15.54 -16.20 -7.23
C GLU A 165 14.08 -15.82 -6.97
N ILE A 166 13.16 -16.79 -6.95
CA ILE A 166 11.73 -16.55 -6.65
C ILE A 166 11.57 -16.01 -5.23
N ASP A 167 12.23 -16.62 -4.24
CA ASP A 167 12.17 -16.14 -2.85
C ASP A 167 12.70 -14.71 -2.72
N LEU A 168 13.81 -14.41 -3.41
CA LEU A 168 14.44 -13.10 -3.36
C LEU A 168 13.59 -12.02 -4.04
N LEU A 169 12.90 -12.35 -5.14
CA LEU A 169 11.94 -11.47 -5.79
C LEU A 169 10.72 -11.19 -4.91
N LEU A 170 10.17 -12.23 -4.27
CA LEU A 170 9.02 -12.09 -3.35
C LEU A 170 9.37 -11.23 -2.13
N ARG A 171 10.58 -11.40 -1.58
CA ARG A 171 11.08 -10.55 -0.48
C ARG A 171 11.24 -9.11 -0.92
N ARG A 172 11.93 -8.84 -2.04
CA ARG A 172 12.10 -7.47 -2.55
C ARG A 172 10.77 -6.77 -2.80
N ARG A 173 9.79 -7.48 -3.36
CA ARG A 173 8.45 -6.90 -3.56
C ARG A 173 7.76 -6.59 -2.24
N ARG A 174 7.82 -7.50 -1.27
CA ARG A 174 7.26 -7.29 0.07
C ARG A 174 7.90 -6.08 0.75
N ASP A 175 9.22 -6.00 0.70
CA ASP A 175 10.00 -4.91 1.31
C ASP A 175 9.67 -3.56 0.64
N ALA A 176 9.60 -3.52 -0.69
CA ALA A 176 9.21 -2.32 -1.44
C ALA A 176 7.78 -1.87 -1.09
N MET A 177 6.84 -2.81 -1.03
CA MET A 177 5.44 -2.54 -0.66
C MET A 177 5.33 -2.04 0.78
N GLN A 178 6.08 -2.65 1.71
CA GLN A 178 6.11 -2.24 3.11
C GLN A 178 6.74 -0.85 3.28
N LEU A 179 7.78 -0.54 2.50
CA LEU A 179 8.43 0.77 2.50
C LEU A 179 7.51 1.85 1.92
N GLN A 180 6.83 1.58 0.80
CA GLN A 180 5.84 2.49 0.20
C GLN A 180 4.65 2.74 1.13
N ALA A 181 4.10 1.70 1.75
CA ALA A 181 3.04 1.84 2.74
C ALA A 181 3.49 2.67 3.95
N THR A 182 4.70 2.41 4.47
CA THR A 182 5.24 3.17 5.62
C THR A 182 5.54 4.63 5.26
N ALA A 183 6.08 4.88 4.07
CA ALA A 183 6.36 6.23 3.58
C ALA A 183 5.07 7.04 3.37
N ALA A 184 4.07 6.45 2.72
CA ALA A 184 2.77 7.08 2.55
C ALA A 184 2.14 7.44 3.91
N LEU A 185 2.19 6.52 4.89
CA LEU A 185 1.64 6.80 6.22
C LEU A 185 2.38 7.95 6.94
N ARG A 186 3.69 8.09 6.75
CA ARG A 186 4.52 9.18 7.32
C ARG A 186 4.37 10.52 6.62
N GLU A 187 4.37 10.55 5.28
CA GLU A 187 4.31 11.79 4.50
C GLU A 187 3.02 12.56 4.78
N PHE A 188 1.91 11.85 4.96
CA PHE A 188 0.65 12.45 5.40
C PHE A 188 0.58 12.78 6.90
N ALA A 189 1.46 12.23 7.74
CA ALA A 189 1.54 12.61 9.15
C ALA A 189 2.21 13.98 9.32
N HIS A 190 3.20 14.29 8.47
CA HIS A 190 3.88 15.59 8.46
C HIS A 190 3.11 16.68 7.69
N ALA A 191 2.23 16.32 6.76
CA ALA A 191 1.38 17.28 6.03
C ALA A 191 0.19 17.83 6.86
N ALA A 192 0.04 17.39 8.13
CA ALA A 192 -1.04 17.79 9.03
C ALA A 192 -0.58 18.79 10.13
N GLU A 193 0.67 19.25 10.11
CA GLU A 193 1.22 20.34 10.93
C GLU A 193 1.26 21.67 10.16
#